data_AF-A0A7X4AHS6-F1
#
_entry.id   AF-A0A7X4AHS6-F1
#
_cell.length_a   1.000
_cell.length_b   1.000
_cell.length_c   1.000
_cell.angle_alpha   90.00
_cell.angle_beta   90.00
_cell.angle_gamma   90.00
#
_symmetry.space_group_name_H-M   'P 1'
#
loop_
_entity.id
_entity.type
_entity.pdbx_description
1 polymer ?
#
loop_
_entity_poly.entity_id
_entity_poly.type
_entity_poly.pdbx_seq_one_letter_code
_entity_poly.pdbx_strand_id
1 'polypeptide(L)'
;MTNQQPEPPRTWTVAEAKARLSEILRLAEEEGPQRIGLRKPFLVVPEHQWQNHTNLEWRRRVPEPMPMGKWLVENMPRGLDFEIPRDRTSDRPIPFGDEDPGTAVEDVG
;
A
#
# COMPACT_ATOMS: atom_id res chain seq x y z
N MET A 1 -28.70 8.61 3.23
CA MET A 1 -27.73 8.19 2.20
C MET A 1 -27.47 6.71 2.41
N THR A 2 -28.01 5.83 1.57
CA THR A 2 -27.90 4.38 1.73
C THR A 2 -26.54 3.94 1.19
N ASN A 3 -25.69 3.40 2.06
CA ASN A 3 -24.40 2.81 1.70
C ASN A 3 -24.67 1.56 0.83
N GLN A 4 -24.57 1.68 -0.49
CA GLN A 4 -24.48 0.51 -1.36
C GLN A 4 -23.02 0.04 -1.35
N GLN A 5 -22.72 -0.90 -0.46
CA GLN A 5 -21.49 -1.67 -0.57
C GLN A 5 -21.59 -2.53 -1.83
N PRO A 6 -20.65 -2.46 -2.79
CA PRO A 6 -20.71 -3.31 -3.97
C PRO A 6 -20.61 -4.78 -3.54
N GLU A 7 -21.55 -5.60 -3.99
CA GLU A 7 -21.53 -7.05 -3.80
C GLU A 7 -20.18 -7.62 -4.29
N PRO A 8 -19.58 -8.56 -3.56
CA PRO A 8 -18.27 -9.08 -3.93
C PRO A 8 -18.34 -9.75 -5.31
N PRO A 9 -17.38 -9.48 -6.20
CA PRO A 9 -17.40 -10.02 -7.55
C PRO A 9 -17.41 -11.55 -7.50
N ARG A 10 -18.36 -12.15 -8.23
CA ARG A 10 -18.52 -13.59 -8.36
C ARG A 10 -17.18 -14.24 -8.72
N THR A 11 -16.80 -15.28 -7.97
CA THR A 11 -15.55 -16.02 -8.21
C THR A 11 -15.86 -17.42 -8.75
N TRP A 12 -15.34 -17.73 -9.92
CA TRP A 12 -15.45 -19.02 -10.59
C TRP A 12 -14.44 -20.01 -10.01
N THR A 13 -14.81 -21.27 -9.82
CA THR A 13 -13.80 -22.32 -9.64
C THR A 13 -13.07 -22.59 -10.95
N VAL A 14 -11.88 -23.20 -10.88
CA VAL A 14 -11.12 -23.58 -12.08
C VAL A 14 -11.90 -24.58 -12.94
N ALA A 15 -12.65 -25.49 -12.32
CA ALA A 15 -13.44 -26.49 -13.04
C ALA A 15 -14.59 -25.83 -13.81
N GLU A 16 -15.35 -24.94 -13.16
CA GLU A 16 -16.42 -24.18 -13.82
C GLU A 16 -15.88 -23.32 -14.95
N ALA A 17 -14.74 -22.66 -14.74
CA ALA A 17 -14.14 -21.81 -15.76
C ALA A 17 -13.73 -22.57 -17.02
N LYS A 18 -13.22 -23.80 -16.86
CA LYS A 18 -12.92 -24.68 -18.01
C LYS A 18 -14.20 -25.10 -18.76
N ALA A 19 -15.26 -25.42 -18.03
CA ALA A 19 -16.54 -25.82 -18.63
C ALA A 19 -17.29 -24.67 -19.30
N ARG A 20 -17.08 -23.43 -18.84
CA ARG A 20 -17.86 -22.24 -19.23
C ARG A 20 -16.98 -21.09 -19.73
N LEU A 21 -15.84 -21.38 -20.34
CA LEU A 21 -14.87 -20.35 -20.74
C LEU A 21 -15.49 -19.29 -21.65
N SER A 22 -16.29 -19.69 -22.63
CA SER A 22 -16.95 -18.75 -23.56
C SER A 22 -17.89 -17.78 -22.84
N GLU A 23 -18.59 -18.25 -21.80
CA GLU A 23 -19.45 -17.38 -20.99
C GLU A 23 -18.62 -16.41 -20.16
N ILE A 24 -17.52 -16.87 -19.56
CA ILE A 24 -16.59 -16.00 -18.82
C ILE A 24 -16.03 -14.91 -19.72
N LEU A 25 -15.65 -15.22 -20.96
CA LEU A 25 -15.17 -14.21 -21.91
C LEU A 25 -16.26 -13.19 -22.24
N ARG A 26 -17.50 -13.63 -22.45
CA ARG A 26 -18.65 -12.74 -22.68
C ARG A 26 -18.91 -11.82 -21.48
N LEU A 27 -18.91 -12.37 -20.26
CA LEU A 27 -19.08 -11.61 -19.03
C LEU A 27 -17.90 -10.66 -18.77
N ALA A 28 -16.69 -11.04 -19.16
CA ALA A 28 -15.51 -10.17 -19.08
C ALA A 28 -15.65 -8.92 -19.96
N GLU A 29 -16.29 -9.06 -21.12
CA GLU A 29 -16.58 -7.96 -22.05
C GLU A 29 -17.74 -7.07 -21.54
N GLU A 30 -18.84 -7.70 -21.09
CA GLU A 30 -20.10 -7.00 -20.77
C GLU A 30 -20.16 -6.46 -19.34
N GLU A 31 -19.71 -7.25 -18.37
CA GLU A 31 -19.85 -6.98 -16.92
C GLU A 31 -18.51 -6.59 -16.27
N GLY A 32 -17.40 -6.78 -16.99
CA GLY A 32 -16.05 -6.48 -16.52
C GLY A 32 -15.29 -7.69 -15.95
N PRO A 33 -14.11 -7.46 -15.33
CA PRO A 33 -13.15 -8.52 -15.00
C PRO A 33 -13.73 -9.70 -14.22
N GLN A 34 -13.45 -10.92 -14.69
CA GLN A 34 -13.95 -12.15 -14.07
C GLN A 34 -12.85 -12.86 -13.27
N ARG A 35 -13.16 -13.27 -12.04
CA ARG A 35 -12.18 -13.89 -11.12
C ARG A 35 -12.29 -15.41 -11.11
N ILE A 36 -11.17 -16.10 -11.26
CA ILE A 36 -11.09 -17.57 -11.24
C ILE A 36 -10.19 -18.02 -10.10
N GLY A 37 -10.71 -18.85 -9.19
CA GLY A 37 -9.98 -19.48 -8.10
C GLY A 37 -9.92 -18.66 -6.81
N LEU A 38 -9.97 -19.35 -5.67
CA LEU A 38 -9.93 -18.75 -4.33
C LEU A 38 -8.51 -18.67 -3.75
N ARG A 39 -7.73 -19.77 -3.80
CA ARG A 39 -6.38 -19.83 -3.22
C ARG A 39 -5.30 -19.20 -4.10
N LYS A 40 -5.40 -19.40 -5.42
CA LYS A 40 -4.51 -18.80 -6.44
C LYS A 40 -5.41 -18.14 -7.48
N PRO A 41 -5.84 -16.89 -7.22
CA PRO A 41 -6.80 -16.21 -8.08
C PRO A 41 -6.14 -15.76 -9.39
N PHE A 42 -6.86 -15.91 -10.49
CA PHE A 42 -6.56 -15.33 -11.78
C PHE A 42 -7.71 -14.41 -12.19
N LEU A 43 -7.41 -13.42 -13.03
CA LEU A 43 -8.39 -12.51 -13.62
C LEU A 43 -8.42 -12.69 -15.13
N VAL A 44 -9.62 -12.75 -15.68
CA VAL A 44 -9.86 -12.68 -17.12
C VAL A 44 -10.36 -11.27 -17.43
N VAL A 45 -9.62 -10.60 -18.31
CA VAL A 45 -9.92 -9.24 -18.79
C VAL A 45 -9.81 -9.22 -20.31
N PRO A 46 -10.66 -8.46 -21.01
CA PRO A 46 -10.48 -8.26 -22.44
C PRO A 46 -9.11 -7.64 -22.73
N GLU A 47 -8.45 -8.12 -23.78
CA GLU A 47 -7.10 -7.68 -24.12
C GLU A 47 -7.03 -6.17 -24.34
N HIS A 48 -8.01 -5.57 -25.03
CA HIS A 48 -8.03 -4.14 -25.29
C HIS A 48 -8.15 -3.32 -24.00
N GLN A 49 -8.90 -3.79 -22.99
CA GLN A 49 -8.97 -3.13 -21.67
C GLN A 49 -7.63 -3.27 -20.94
N TRP A 50 -7.02 -4.46 -20.99
CA TRP A 50 -5.70 -4.67 -20.41
C TRP A 50 -4.65 -3.80 -21.07
N GLN A 51 -4.62 -3.71 -22.40
CA GLN A 51 -3.70 -2.86 -23.14
C GLN A 51 -3.95 -1.38 -22.88
N ASN A 52 -5.20 -0.92 -22.74
CA ASN A 52 -5.48 0.47 -22.35
C ASN A 52 -4.98 0.78 -20.93
N HIS A 53 -5.11 -0.17 -20.01
CA HIS A 53 -4.53 -0.04 -18.67
C HIS A 53 -3.00 -0.15 -18.67
N THR A 54 -2.42 -1.02 -19.50
CA THR A 54 -0.99 -1.35 -19.51
C THR A 54 -0.17 -0.39 -20.39
N ASN A 55 -0.80 0.25 -21.39
CA ASN A 55 -0.26 1.36 -22.15
C ASN A 55 -0.19 2.60 -21.26
N LEU A 56 0.87 2.66 -20.46
CA LEU A 56 1.49 3.88 -19.91
C LEU A 56 0.65 4.75 -18.95
N GLU A 57 -0.68 4.68 -18.92
CA GLU A 57 -1.49 5.59 -18.10
C GLU A 57 -1.53 5.15 -16.64
N TRP A 58 -1.58 3.86 -16.33
CA TRP A 58 -1.47 3.38 -14.95
C TRP A 58 -0.07 3.57 -14.36
N ARG A 59 0.99 3.38 -15.17
CA ARG A 59 2.38 3.73 -14.78
C ARG A 59 2.62 5.25 -14.67
N ARG A 60 1.79 6.09 -15.31
CA ARG A 60 1.82 7.56 -15.14
C ARG A 60 0.96 8.04 -13.97
N ARG A 61 -0.10 7.30 -13.61
CA ARG A 61 -1.02 7.62 -12.50
C ARG A 61 -0.54 7.12 -11.15
N VAL A 62 0.29 6.09 -11.11
CA VAL A 62 1.15 5.81 -9.96
C VAL A 62 2.38 6.68 -10.19
N PRO A 63 2.56 7.80 -9.45
CA PRO A 63 3.86 8.46 -9.48
C PRO A 63 4.90 7.38 -9.17
N GLU A 64 6.01 7.34 -9.92
CA GLU A 64 7.23 6.65 -9.48
C GLU A 64 7.30 6.77 -7.96
N PRO A 65 7.38 5.67 -7.19
CA PRO A 65 7.25 5.73 -5.74
C PRO A 65 8.27 6.73 -5.22
N MET A 66 7.78 7.94 -4.97
CA MET A 66 8.64 9.06 -4.65
C MET A 66 9.19 8.70 -3.28
N PRO A 67 10.52 8.68 -3.11
CA PRO A 67 11.09 8.48 -1.79
C PRO A 67 10.41 9.48 -0.85
N MET A 68 9.83 9.01 0.26
CA MET A 68 9.01 9.82 1.16
C MET A 68 9.72 11.14 1.55
N GLY A 69 11.05 11.10 1.70
CA GLY A 69 11.87 12.28 1.94
C GLY A 69 11.80 13.35 0.83
N LYS A 70 11.79 12.95 -0.45
CA LYS A 70 11.61 13.87 -1.58
C LYS A 70 10.21 14.48 -1.58
N TRP A 71 9.18 13.67 -1.32
CA TRP A 71 7.80 14.14 -1.24
C TRP A 71 7.61 15.17 -0.12
N LEU A 72 8.19 14.91 1.05
CA LEU A 72 8.15 15.83 2.19
C LEU A 72 8.79 17.17 1.86
N VAL A 73 9.96 17.19 1.21
CA VAL A 73 10.62 18.46 0.83
C VAL A 73 9.77 19.26 -0.16
N GLU A 74 9.11 18.59 -1.10
CA GLU A 74 8.31 19.24 -2.15
C GLU A 74 6.93 19.70 -1.67
N ASN A 75 6.32 18.99 -0.72
CA ASN A 75 4.94 19.22 -0.28
C ASN A 75 4.83 19.70 1.17
N MET A 76 5.94 19.84 1.89
CA MET A 76 5.93 20.41 3.24
C MET A 76 5.36 21.83 3.16
N PRO A 77 4.32 22.14 3.96
CA PRO A 77 3.78 23.48 4.03
C PRO A 77 4.86 24.47 4.44
N ARG A 78 5.15 25.44 3.57
CA ARG A 78 6.12 26.51 3.87
C ARG A 78 5.41 27.63 4.62
N GLY A 79 6.02 28.12 5.70
CA GLY A 79 5.49 29.26 6.47
C GLY A 79 4.44 28.92 7.52
N LEU A 80 4.27 27.64 7.87
CA LEU A 80 3.64 27.28 9.13
C LEU A 80 4.66 27.46 10.26
N ASP A 81 4.41 28.45 11.11
CA ASP A 81 5.09 28.56 12.40
C ASP A 81 4.57 27.43 13.29
N PHE A 82 5.24 26.30 13.22
CA PHE A 82 5.11 25.31 14.27
C PHE A 82 5.80 25.89 15.50
N GLU A 83 5.05 26.02 16.59
CA GLU A 83 5.65 26.13 17.92
C GLU A 83 6.39 24.83 18.18
N ILE A 84 7.64 24.73 17.70
CA ILE A 84 8.56 23.69 18.10
C ILE A 84 8.75 23.92 19.59
N PRO A 85 8.32 23.00 20.48
CA PRO A 85 8.62 23.14 21.89
C PRO A 85 10.15 23.24 21.99
N ARG A 86 10.66 24.43 22.32
CA ARG A 86 12.11 24.74 22.32
C ARG A 86 12.86 24.01 23.42
N ASP A 87 12.16 23.19 24.20
CA ASP A 87 12.72 22.47 25.30
C ASP A 87 13.42 21.19 24.83
N ARG A 88 14.57 21.38 24.16
CA ARG A 88 15.58 20.31 23.99
C ARG A 88 16.11 19.81 25.34
N THR A 89 15.81 20.53 26.41
CA THR A 89 16.11 20.24 27.81
C THR A 89 14.97 19.53 28.53
N SER A 90 13.82 19.29 27.88
CA SER A 90 12.81 18.41 28.46
C SER A 90 13.39 17.00 28.45
N ASP A 91 13.76 16.56 29.65
CA ASP A 91 14.27 15.24 29.93
C ASP A 91 13.15 14.24 29.61
N ARG A 92 13.03 13.89 28.33
CA ARG A 92 12.12 12.84 27.89
C ARG A 92 12.69 11.57 28.51
N PRO A 93 11.93 10.88 29.39
CA PRO A 93 12.43 9.69 30.03
C PRO A 93 12.85 8.71 28.95
N ILE A 94 14.14 8.36 28.95
CA ILE A 94 14.68 7.35 28.05
C ILE A 94 14.02 6.03 28.49
N PRO A 95 13.22 5.36 27.65
CA PRO A 95 12.46 4.18 28.08
C PRO A 95 13.31 3.00 28.56
N PHE A 96 14.64 3.11 28.41
CA PHE A 96 15.64 2.09 28.70
C PHE A 96 16.87 2.66 29.43
N GLY A 97 16.77 3.86 30.02
CA GLY A 97 17.89 4.52 30.68
C GLY A 97 17.92 4.26 32.18
N ASP A 98 18.50 3.15 32.59
CA ASP A 98 19.16 2.94 33.89
C ASP A 98 19.90 1.60 33.81
N GLU A 99 21.23 1.66 33.74
CA GLU A 99 22.20 0.69 34.30
C GLU A 99 23.59 1.09 33.79
N ASP A 100 24.34 1.81 34.64
CA ASP A 100 25.75 2.17 34.45
C ASP A 100 26.62 0.94 34.78
N PRO A 101 27.25 0.25 33.82
CA PRO A 101 28.09 -0.90 34.08
C PRO A 101 29.54 -0.46 33.98
N GLY A 102 30.09 0.01 35.09
CA GLY A 102 31.52 -0.11 35.35
C GLY A 102 32.31 1.18 35.21
N THR A 103 32.61 1.79 36.35
CA THR A 103 34.00 2.06 36.66
C THR A 103 34.29 1.49 38.03
N ALA A 104 34.86 0.28 37.99
CA ALA A 104 35.42 -0.37 39.15
C ALA A 104 36.54 0.51 39.71
N VAL A 105 36.57 0.56 41.03
CA VAL A 105 37.71 0.91 41.85
C VAL A 105 39.00 0.25 41.33
N GLU A 106 39.99 1.04 40.94
CA GLU A 106 41.39 0.58 40.92
C GLU A 106 42.23 1.54 41.76
N ASP A 107 42.63 0.99 42.91
CA ASP A 107 43.70 1.37 43.82
C ASP A 107 45.04 1.04 43.16
N VAL A 108 45.92 2.03 42.91
CA VAL A 108 47.38 1.82 42.90
C VAL A 108 48.11 3.16 43.16
N GLY A 109 48.91 3.21 44.23
CA GLY A 109 50.11 4.07 44.33
C GLY A 109 50.15 5.09 45.46
#